data_AF-A0A6I2VJ93-F1
#
_entry.id   AF-A0A6I2VJ93-F1
#
_cell.length_a   1.000
_cell.length_b   1.000
_cell.length_c   1.000
_cell.angle_alpha   90.00
_cell.angle_beta   90.00
_cell.angle_gamma   90.00
#
_symmetry.space_group_name_H-M   'P 1'
#
loop_
_entity.id
_entity.type
_entity.pdbx_description
1 polymer ?
#
loop_
_entity_poly.entity_id
_entity_poly.type
_entity_poly.pdbx_seq_one_letter_code
_entity_poly.pdbx_strand_id
1 'polypeptide(L)' 'MLLRASREDPSRIFLRTPAGVTWTYRDLDAVSGRMANALQRLGVSPGDRVAVQA' A
#
# COMPACT_ATOMS: atom_id res chain seq x y z
N MET A 1 6.30 -2.97 11.62
CA MET A 1 5.03 -3.28 12.31
C MET A 1 3.92 -3.65 11.32
N LEU A 2 3.64 -2.83 10.30
CA LEU A 2 2.59 -3.11 9.27
C LEU A 2 2.80 -4.42 8.48
N LEU A 3 4.05 -4.70 8.06
CA LEU A 3 4.39 -5.94 7.34
C LEU A 3 4.17 -7.23 8.15
N ARG A 4 4.14 -7.17 9.48
CA ARG A 4 3.86 -8.36 10.31
C ARG A 4 2.37 -8.68 10.30
N ALA A 5 1.53 -7.66 10.52
CA ALA A 5 0.07 -7.82 10.49
C ALA A 5 -0.42 -8.36 9.14
N SER A 6 0.15 -7.88 8.02
CA SER A 6 -0.18 -8.41 6.69
C SER A 6 0.13 -9.90 6.54
N ARG A 7 1.26 -10.36 7.09
CA ARG A 7 1.71 -11.75 6.97
C ARG A 7 0.93 -12.73 7.83
N GLU A 8 0.41 -12.28 8.96
CA GLU A 8 -0.34 -13.14 9.91
C GLU A 8 -1.76 -13.43 9.44
N ASP A 9 -2.46 -12.42 8.90
CA ASP A 9 -3.78 -12.61 8.26
C ASP A 9 -3.96 -11.63 7.09
N PRO A 10 -3.62 -12.04 5.86
CA PRO A 10 -3.76 -11.19 4.68
C PRO A 10 -5.22 -10.83 4.36
N SER A 11 -6.20 -11.61 4.85
CA SER A 11 -7.62 -11.38 4.60
C SER A 11 -8.26 -10.40 5.58
N ARG A 12 -7.56 -10.08 6.67
CA ARG A 12 -8.01 -9.10 7.66
C ARG A 12 -8.26 -7.75 7.00
N ILE A 13 -9.39 -7.15 7.38
CA ILE A 13 -9.75 -5.79 6.95
C ILE A 13 -8.70 -4.82 7.48
N PHE A 14 -8.12 -4.06 6.54
CA PHE A 14 -7.19 -2.97 6.81
C PHE A 14 -7.92 -1.63 6.86
N LEU A 15 -8.77 -1.33 5.87
CA LEU A 15 -9.42 -0.03 5.72
C LEU A 15 -10.84 -0.18 5.15
N ARG A 16 -11.75 0.70 5.61
CA ARG A 16 -13.07 0.91 5.02
C ARG A 16 -13.16 2.36 4.56
N THR A 17 -13.63 2.59 3.34
CA THR A 17 -13.82 3.94 2.81
C THR A 17 -15.25 4.42 3.06
N PRO A 18 -15.49 5.74 3.11
CA PRO A 18 -16.85 6.30 3.18
C PRO A 18 -17.74 5.89 1.99
N ALA A 19 -17.13 5.57 0.84
CA ALA A 19 -17.82 5.05 -0.34
C ALA A 19 -18.23 3.56 -0.22
N GLY A 20 -18.03 2.93 0.95
CA GLY A 20 -18.41 1.54 1.21
C GLY A 20 -17.40 0.50 0.74
N VAL A 21 -16.23 0.91 0.22
CA VAL A 21 -15.19 -0.03 -0.24
C VAL A 21 -14.41 -0.55 0.96
N THR A 22 -14.21 -1.86 1.01
CA THR A 22 -13.38 -2.52 2.03
C THR A 22 -12.08 -3.01 1.41
N TRP A 23 -10.98 -2.76 2.10
CA TRP A 23 -9.63 -3.18 1.70
C TRP A 23 -9.07 -4.13 2.75
N THR A 24 -8.50 -5.23 2.30
CA THR A 24 -7.73 -6.16 3.13
C THR A 24 -6.24 -5.79 3.15
N TYR A 25 -5.48 -6.40 4.06
CA TYR A 25 -4.01 -6.28 4.02
C TYR A 25 -3.40 -6.82 2.72
N ARG A 26 -3.99 -7.87 2.12
CA ARG A 26 -3.60 -8.37 0.80
C ARG A 26 -3.77 -7.31 -0.29
N ASP A 27 -4.89 -6.59 -0.27
CA ASP A 27 -5.16 -5.54 -1.26
C ASP A 27 -4.16 -4.39 -1.11
N LEU A 28 -3.86 -4.01 0.12
CA LEU A 28 -2.84 -3.01 0.44
C LEU A 28 -1.47 -3.42 -0.10
N ASP A 29 -1.01 -4.65 0.17
CA ASP A 29 0.28 -5.15 -0.30
C ASP A 29 0.35 -5.17 -1.84
N ALA A 30 -0.73 -5.59 -2.50
CA ALA A 30 -0.79 -5.62 -3.96
C ALA A 30 -0.70 -4.21 -4.57
N VAL A 31 -1.44 -3.24 -4.02
CA VAL A 31 -1.47 -1.86 -4.55
C VAL A 31 -0.19 -1.11 -4.23
N SER A 32 0.29 -1.20 -2.99
CA SER A 32 1.55 -0.57 -2.57
C SER A 32 2.76 -1.14 -3.31
N GLY A 33 2.80 -2.46 -3.56
CA GLY A 33 3.84 -3.09 -4.37
C GLY A 33 3.85 -2.58 -5.81
N ARG A 34 2.68 -2.36 -6.43
CA ARG A 34 2.59 -1.75 -7.77
C ARG A 34 3.13 -0.32 -7.78
N MET A 35 2.77 0.49 -6.79
CA MET A 35 3.26 1.87 -6.66
C MET A 35 4.78 1.89 -6.44
N ALA A 36 5.29 1.07 -5.53
CA ALA A 36 6.73 0.97 -5.26
C ALA A 36 7.53 0.58 -6.51
N ASN A 37 7.04 -0.39 -7.29
CA ASN A 37 7.67 -0.77 -8.55
C ASN A 37 7.63 0.35 -9.60
N ALA A 38 6.54 1.12 -9.67
CA ALA A 38 6.44 2.27 -10.56
C ALA A 38 7.41 3.39 -10.16
N LEU A 39 7.46 3.74 -8.87
CA LEU A 39 8.37 4.75 -8.34
C LEU A 39 9.85 4.38 -8.57
N GLN A 40 10.21 3.11 -8.35
CA GLN A 40 11.56 2.62 -8.65
C GLN A 40 11.90 2.76 -10.14
N ARG A 41 10.97 2.44 -11.05
CA ARG A 41 11.19 2.65 -12.50
C ARG A 41 11.31 4.12 -12.90
N LEU A 42 10.76 5.03 -12.11
CA LEU A 42 10.91 6.48 -12.30
C LEU A 42 12.22 7.02 -11.68
N GLY A 43 13.04 6.17 -11.07
CA GLY A 43 14.33 6.55 -10.47
C GLY A 43 14.26 7.02 -9.03
N VAL A 44 13.08 6.94 -8.39
CA VAL A 44 12.91 7.35 -6.99
C VAL A 44 13.73 6.44 -6.08
N SER A 45 14.53 7.08 -5.22
CA SER A 45 15.48 6.44 -4.32
C SER A 45 15.23 6.84 -2.86
N PRO A 46 15.78 6.10 -1.88
CA PRO A 46 15.67 6.48 -0.47
C PRO A 46 16.20 7.92 -0.23
N GLY A 47 15.37 8.77 0.37
CA GLY A 47 15.66 10.19 0.59
C GLY A 47 14.94 11.14 -0.37
N ASP A 48 14.45 10.62 -1.50
CA ASP A 48 13.65 11.40 -2.44
C ASP A 48 12.26 11.70 -1.87
N ARG A 49 11.70 12.84 -2.29
CA ARG A 49 10.37 13.30 -1.89
C ARG A 49 9.39 13.03 -3.01
N VAL A 50 8.29 12.36 -2.69
CA VAL A 50 7.18 12.14 -3.60
C VAL A 50 5.97 12.89 -3.07
N ALA A 51 5.47 13.86 -3.84
CA ALA A 51 4.23 14.56 -3.50
C ALA A 51 3.04 13.63 -3.76
N VAL A 52 2.05 13.65 -2.87
CA VAL A 52 0.78 12.92 -3.02
C VAL A 52 -0.35 13.94 -3.00
N GLN A 53 -1.24 13.85 -3.97
CA GLN A 53 -2.43 14.67 -4.07
C GLN A 53 -3.64 13.78 -4.36
N ALA A 54 -4.76 14.06 -3.70
CA ALA A 54 -6.05 13.44 -3.94
C ALA A 54 -6.88 14.24 -4.96
#